data_AF-A0A6A3SCN6-F1
#
_entry.id   AF-A0A6A3SCN6-F1
#
_cell.length_a   1.000
_cell.length_b   1.000
_cell.length_c   1.000
_cell.angle_alpha   90.00
_cell.angle_beta   90.00
_cell.angle_gamma   90.00
#
_symmetry.space_group_name_H-M   'P 1'
#
loop_
_entity.id
_entity.type
_entity.pdbx_description
1 polymer ?
#
loop_
_entity_poly.entity_id
_entity_poly.type
_entity_poly.pdbx_seq_one_letter_code
_entity_poly.pdbx_strand_id
1 'polypeptide(L)'
;DVHSSKGETVHCLVLHCALLNLRNGFRKLQKEIEALSEELPALEAYVDYLKHQAAKVNNRTNSTQMQQLVNSCLRDTAHHQQLALARVHSALSDFTSRQEKLIPFDNLIHLRKDKRQRLQTLLSIKPRMLRDARRFMGERTAFMDLSIPGAGRVEELKVFGAKSRVFLHLICIVGQDDGVELGSSTTGSVGV
;
A
#
# COMPACT_ATOMS: atom_id res chain seq x y z
N ASP A 1 -77.59 86.88 -8.68
CA ASP A 1 -76.31 86.33 -9.17
C ASP A 1 -75.19 86.09 -8.15
N VAL A 2 -75.22 86.64 -6.92
CA VAL A 2 -74.08 86.49 -5.98
C VAL A 2 -73.98 85.12 -5.28
N HIS A 3 -75.03 84.29 -5.30
CA HIS A 3 -75.03 82.96 -4.65
C HIS A 3 -74.53 81.82 -5.56
N SER A 4 -74.54 81.99 -6.89
CA SER A 4 -74.03 80.98 -7.84
C SER A 4 -72.50 80.93 -7.86
N SER A 5 -71.87 82.11 -7.84
CA SER A 5 -70.40 82.25 -7.88
C SER A 5 -69.71 81.72 -6.60
N LYS A 6 -70.34 81.88 -5.43
CA LYS A 6 -69.78 81.34 -4.17
C LYS A 6 -69.76 79.80 -4.18
N GLY A 7 -70.82 79.14 -4.67
CA GLY A 7 -70.92 77.68 -4.76
C GLY A 7 -69.89 77.07 -5.71
N GLU A 8 -69.65 77.69 -6.85
CA GLU A 8 -68.60 77.30 -7.81
C GLU A 8 -67.20 77.42 -7.19
N THR A 9 -66.95 78.46 -6.39
CA THR A 9 -65.66 78.66 -5.71
C THR A 9 -65.39 77.57 -4.66
N VAL A 10 -66.41 77.18 -3.87
CA VAL A 10 -66.25 76.10 -2.88
C VAL A 10 -66.06 74.74 -3.56
N HIS A 11 -66.81 74.48 -4.63
CA HIS A 11 -66.69 73.24 -5.41
C HIS A 11 -65.30 73.12 -6.06
N CYS A 12 -64.76 74.24 -6.58
CA CYS A 12 -63.42 74.30 -7.16
C CYS A 12 -62.32 74.05 -6.10
N LEU A 13 -62.46 74.57 -4.88
CA LEU A 13 -61.55 74.30 -3.77
C LEU A 13 -61.59 72.84 -3.31
N VAL A 14 -62.78 72.23 -3.25
CA VAL A 14 -62.95 70.81 -2.88
C VAL A 14 -62.32 69.90 -3.92
N LEU A 15 -62.55 70.17 -5.22
CA LEU A 15 -61.90 69.46 -6.33
C LEU A 15 -60.38 69.62 -6.31
N HIS A 16 -59.87 70.84 -6.08
CA HIS A 16 -58.44 71.09 -5.97
C HIS A 16 -57.81 70.33 -4.79
N CYS A 17 -58.50 70.29 -3.65
CA CYS A 17 -58.05 69.54 -2.47
C CYS A 17 -58.07 68.02 -2.72
N ALA A 18 -59.09 67.50 -3.40
CA ALA A 18 -59.16 66.09 -3.80
C ALA A 18 -58.03 65.71 -4.77
N LEU A 19 -57.76 66.54 -5.78
CA LEU A 19 -56.65 66.35 -6.73
C LEU A 19 -55.28 66.40 -6.06
N LEU A 20 -55.08 67.32 -5.10
CA LEU A 20 -53.85 67.40 -4.31
C LEU A 20 -53.64 66.15 -3.45
N ASN A 21 -54.69 65.65 -2.80
CA ASN A 21 -54.62 64.42 -2.01
C ASN A 21 -54.30 63.20 -2.89
N LEU A 22 -54.95 63.07 -4.05
CA LEU A 22 -54.68 61.99 -4.99
C LEU A 22 -53.23 62.03 -5.50
N ARG A 23 -52.75 63.22 -5.88
CA ARG A 23 -51.37 63.45 -6.33
C ARG A 23 -50.33 63.20 -5.22
N ASN A 24 -50.66 63.50 -3.97
CA ASN A 24 -49.80 63.20 -2.82
C ASN A 24 -49.77 61.70 -2.51
N GLY A 25 -50.90 61.01 -2.62
CA GLY A 25 -50.98 59.55 -2.50
C GLY A 25 -50.15 58.84 -3.57
N PHE A 26 -50.29 59.24 -4.83
CA PHE A 26 -49.51 58.69 -5.94
C PHE A 26 -48.01 58.88 -5.77
N ARG A 27 -47.57 60.06 -5.29
CA ARG A 27 -46.15 60.32 -4.99
C ARG A 27 -45.59 59.47 -3.85
N LYS A 28 -46.39 59.12 -2.84
CA LYS A 28 -45.95 58.23 -1.75
C LYS A 28 -45.76 56.81 -2.27
N LEU A 29 -46.75 56.29 -3.00
CA LEU A 29 -46.67 54.98 -3.65
C LEU A 29 -45.47 54.87 -4.60
N GLN A 30 -45.20 55.93 -5.37
CA GLN A 30 -44.09 55.93 -6.32
C GLN A 30 -42.73 55.88 -5.62
N LYS A 31 -42.59 56.54 -4.46
CA LYS A 31 -41.37 56.45 -3.63
C LYS A 31 -41.20 55.10 -2.96
N GLU A 32 -42.29 54.47 -2.52
CA GLU A 32 -42.24 53.12 -1.94
C GLU A 32 -41.86 52.07 -2.98
N ILE A 33 -42.42 52.16 -4.19
CA ILE A 33 -42.07 51.29 -5.32
C ILE A 33 -40.61 51.47 -5.70
N GLU A 34 -40.12 52.71 -5.76
CA GLU A 34 -38.72 53.01 -6.10
C GLU A 34 -37.76 52.44 -5.04
N ALA A 35 -38.05 52.65 -3.75
CA ALA A 35 -37.25 52.11 -2.65
C ALA A 35 -37.21 50.57 -2.65
N LEU A 36 -38.36 49.91 -2.82
CA LEU A 36 -38.43 48.45 -2.89
C LEU A 36 -37.74 47.90 -4.15
N SER A 37 -37.79 48.62 -5.26
CA SER A 37 -37.13 48.22 -6.51
C SER A 37 -35.61 48.28 -6.42
N GLU A 38 -35.04 49.12 -5.54
CA GLU A 38 -33.59 49.15 -5.28
C GLU A 38 -33.12 48.00 -4.37
N GLU A 39 -33.97 47.51 -3.47
CA GLU A 39 -33.61 46.41 -2.56
C GLU A 39 -33.62 45.03 -3.25
N LEU A 40 -34.50 44.84 -4.24
CA LEU A 40 -34.61 43.60 -5.02
C LEU A 40 -33.27 43.12 -5.63
N PRO A 41 -32.51 43.94 -6.38
CA PRO A 41 -31.25 43.49 -6.98
C PRO A 41 -30.18 43.14 -5.95
N ALA A 42 -30.15 43.82 -4.81
CA ALA A 42 -29.22 43.49 -3.72
C ALA A 42 -29.55 42.12 -3.10
N LEU A 43 -30.84 41.85 -2.90
CA LEU A 43 -31.30 40.57 -2.37
C LEU A 43 -31.09 39.43 -3.38
N GLU A 44 -31.34 39.69 -4.66
CA GLU A 44 -31.15 38.72 -5.74
C GLU A 44 -29.67 38.35 -5.90
N ALA A 45 -28.77 39.33 -5.85
CA ALA A 45 -27.33 39.11 -5.82
C ALA A 45 -26.88 38.30 -4.59
N TYR A 46 -27.50 38.55 -3.42
CA TYR A 46 -27.20 37.79 -2.20
C TYR A 46 -27.67 36.34 -2.29
N VAL A 47 -28.85 36.10 -2.84
CA VAL A 47 -29.38 34.75 -3.10
C VAL A 47 -28.45 34.00 -4.06
N ASP A 48 -28.01 34.65 -5.14
CA ASP A 48 -27.11 34.01 -6.10
C ASP A 48 -25.72 33.75 -5.51
N TYR A 49 -25.20 34.64 -4.66
CA TYR A 49 -24.00 34.38 -3.88
C TYR A 49 -24.14 33.13 -2.99
N LEU A 50 -25.25 33.01 -2.26
CA LEU A 50 -25.51 31.85 -1.40
C LEU A 50 -25.65 30.56 -2.21
N LYS A 51 -26.33 30.58 -3.37
CA LYS A 51 -26.41 29.43 -4.29
C LYS A 51 -25.03 28.98 -4.76
N HIS A 52 -24.17 29.91 -5.16
CA HIS A 52 -22.80 29.60 -5.58
C HIS A 52 -21.97 29.00 -4.43
N GLN A 53 -22.13 29.54 -3.22
CA GLN A 53 -21.44 29.02 -2.04
C GLN A 53 -21.90 27.59 -1.70
N ALA A 54 -23.21 27.33 -1.76
CA ALA A 54 -23.78 26.00 -1.55
C ALA A 54 -23.29 24.99 -2.61
N ALA A 55 -23.26 25.37 -3.88
CA ALA A 55 -22.74 24.52 -4.95
C ALA A 55 -21.25 24.16 -4.75
N LYS A 56 -20.44 25.12 -4.31
CA LYS A 56 -19.02 24.91 -4.01
C LYS A 56 -18.81 23.94 -2.85
N VAL A 57 -19.61 24.04 -1.79
CA VAL A 57 -19.56 23.09 -0.66
C VAL A 57 -19.98 21.70 -1.14
N ASN A 58 -21.10 21.58 -1.85
CA ASN A 58 -21.60 20.29 -2.33
C ASN A 58 -20.59 19.57 -3.24
N ASN A 59 -19.97 20.29 -4.18
CA ASN A 59 -18.95 19.72 -5.07
C ASN A 59 -17.71 19.22 -4.31
N ARG A 60 -17.29 19.94 -3.26
CA ARG A 60 -16.18 19.50 -2.41
C ARG A 60 -16.54 18.22 -1.64
N THR A 61 -17.73 18.17 -1.06
CA THR A 61 -18.21 17.01 -0.31
C THR A 61 -18.35 15.77 -1.20
N ASN A 62 -18.88 15.93 -2.41
CA ASN A 62 -18.99 14.84 -3.39
C ASN A 62 -17.60 14.35 -3.82
N SER A 63 -16.65 15.27 -4.04
CA SER A 63 -15.27 14.91 -4.39
C SER A 63 -14.56 14.15 -3.27
N THR A 64 -14.73 14.55 -2.01
CA THR A 64 -14.11 13.85 -0.88
C THR A 64 -14.75 12.50 -0.62
N GLN A 65 -16.08 12.38 -0.73
CA GLN A 65 -16.78 11.10 -0.63
C GLN A 65 -16.32 10.13 -1.73
N MET A 66 -16.20 10.60 -2.97
CA MET A 66 -15.70 9.77 -4.07
C MET A 66 -14.27 9.31 -3.82
N GLN A 67 -13.39 10.20 -3.33
CA GLN A 67 -12.02 9.82 -2.96
C GLN A 67 -11.98 8.80 -1.83
N GLN A 68 -12.89 8.88 -0.85
CA GLN A 68 -12.98 7.89 0.24
C GLN A 68 -13.39 6.52 -0.29
N LEU A 69 -14.37 6.45 -1.19
CA LEU A 69 -14.82 5.21 -1.83
C LEU A 69 -13.72 4.57 -2.69
N VAL A 70 -12.97 5.37 -3.45
CA VAL A 70 -11.84 4.88 -4.23
C VAL A 70 -10.75 4.33 -3.30
N ASN A 71 -10.41 5.07 -2.25
CA ASN A 71 -9.41 4.61 -1.28
C ASN A 71 -9.84 3.33 -0.55
N SER A 72 -11.12 3.19 -0.19
CA SER A 72 -11.60 1.95 0.45
C SER A 72 -11.48 0.77 -0.52
N CYS A 73 -11.90 0.94 -1.79
CA CYS A 73 -11.77 -0.09 -2.81
C CYS A 73 -10.31 -0.52 -3.04
N LEU A 74 -9.39 0.45 -3.10
CA LEU A 74 -7.95 0.17 -3.23
C LEU A 74 -7.41 -0.61 -2.03
N ARG A 75 -7.80 -0.22 -0.80
CA ARG A 75 -7.41 -0.94 0.42
C ARG A 75 -7.95 -2.36 0.45
N ASP A 76 -9.21 -2.55 0.08
CA ASP A 76 -9.84 -3.87 0.02
C ASP A 76 -9.12 -4.76 -1.00
N THR A 77 -8.78 -4.21 -2.17
CA THR A 77 -8.01 -4.92 -3.20
C THR A 77 -6.61 -5.30 -2.68
N ALA A 78 -5.92 -4.38 -2.03
CA ALA A 78 -4.61 -4.65 -1.45
C ALA A 78 -4.68 -5.74 -0.36
N HIS A 79 -5.71 -5.71 0.49
CA HIS A 79 -5.94 -6.76 1.49
C HIS A 79 -6.21 -8.13 0.85
N HIS A 80 -7.01 -8.18 -0.22
CA HIS A 80 -7.23 -9.41 -0.96
C HIS A 80 -5.94 -9.97 -1.58
N GLN A 81 -5.10 -9.09 -2.14
CA GLN A 81 -3.81 -9.48 -2.68
C GLN A 81 -2.88 -10.02 -1.59
N GLN A 82 -2.81 -9.35 -0.44
CA GLN A 82 -2.03 -9.82 0.71
C GLN A 82 -2.49 -11.18 1.21
N LEU A 83 -3.81 -11.41 1.28
CA LEU A 83 -4.36 -12.70 1.67
C LEU A 83 -4.04 -13.80 0.65
N ALA A 84 -4.11 -13.49 -0.66
CA ALA A 84 -3.73 -14.41 -1.71
C ALA A 84 -2.24 -14.78 -1.61
N LEU A 85 -1.36 -13.79 -1.38
CA LEU A 85 0.06 -14.04 -1.15
C LEU A 85 0.30 -14.89 0.10
N ALA A 86 -0.39 -14.61 1.21
CA ALA A 86 -0.29 -15.42 2.43
C ALA A 86 -0.69 -16.88 2.19
N ARG A 87 -1.73 -17.13 1.38
CA ARG A 87 -2.12 -18.49 0.97
C ARG A 87 -1.03 -19.18 0.15
N VAL A 88 -0.45 -18.47 -0.81
CA VAL A 88 0.67 -18.99 -1.61
C VAL A 88 1.87 -19.31 -0.72
N HIS A 89 2.23 -18.42 0.21
CA HIS A 89 3.30 -18.65 1.18
C HIS A 89 3.02 -19.86 2.07
N SER A 90 1.79 -20.04 2.55
CA SER A 90 1.40 -21.20 3.35
C SER A 90 1.53 -22.50 2.57
N ALA A 91 1.05 -22.54 1.33
CA ALA A 91 1.17 -23.70 0.45
C ALA A 91 2.64 -24.02 0.11
N LEU A 92 3.45 -22.99 -0.17
CA LEU A 92 4.87 -23.14 -0.44
C LEU A 92 5.63 -23.61 0.80
N SER A 93 5.27 -23.13 2.00
CA SER A 93 5.87 -23.55 3.27
C SER A 93 5.61 -25.03 3.56
N ASP A 94 4.38 -25.50 3.34
CA ASP A 94 4.08 -26.94 3.45
C ASP A 94 4.90 -27.74 2.42
N PHE A 95 4.99 -27.27 1.18
CA PHE A 95 5.80 -27.90 0.14
C PHE A 95 7.30 -27.97 0.52
N THR A 96 7.90 -26.87 0.96
CA THR A 96 9.31 -26.83 1.33
C THR A 96 9.60 -27.66 2.58
N SER A 97 8.69 -27.69 3.56
CA SER A 97 8.83 -28.53 4.77
C SER A 97 8.79 -30.04 4.45
N ARG A 98 7.99 -30.43 3.44
CA ARG A 98 7.95 -31.81 2.94
C ARG A 98 9.16 -32.13 2.07
N GLN A 99 9.61 -31.18 1.25
CA GLN A 99 10.80 -31.31 0.43
C GLN A 99 12.09 -31.38 1.26
N GLU A 100 12.17 -30.76 2.44
CA GLU A 100 13.31 -30.93 3.35
C GLU A 100 13.50 -32.40 3.77
N LYS A 101 12.43 -33.21 3.76
CA LYS A 101 12.50 -34.66 3.98
C LYS A 101 12.94 -35.45 2.74
N LEU A 102 12.76 -34.90 1.54
CA LEU A 102 13.28 -35.43 0.29
C LEU A 102 14.45 -34.56 -0.16
N ILE A 103 15.63 -34.81 0.42
CA ILE A 103 16.84 -34.09 0.03
C ILE A 103 17.00 -34.25 -1.50
N PRO A 104 17.20 -33.16 -2.28
CA PRO A 104 17.33 -33.23 -3.75
C PRO A 104 18.51 -34.07 -4.26
N PHE A 105 19.28 -34.64 -3.34
CA PHE A 105 20.48 -35.43 -3.56
C PHE A 105 20.34 -36.86 -3.01
N ASP A 106 19.13 -37.34 -2.70
CA ASP A 106 18.83 -38.76 -2.50
C ASP A 106 18.99 -39.54 -3.81
N ASN A 107 20.19 -39.48 -4.38
CA ASN A 107 20.64 -40.46 -5.33
C ASN A 107 20.87 -41.73 -4.52
N LEU A 108 20.08 -42.77 -4.79
CA LEU A 108 20.29 -44.10 -4.23
C LEU A 108 21.61 -44.67 -4.78
N ILE A 109 22.74 -44.27 -4.19
CA ILE A 109 24.06 -44.76 -4.58
C ILE A 109 24.21 -46.19 -4.04
N HIS A 110 24.29 -47.16 -4.95
CA HIS A 110 24.60 -48.53 -4.59
C HIS A 110 26.10 -48.68 -4.33
N LEU A 111 26.48 -48.74 -3.06
CA LEU A 111 27.87 -48.96 -2.66
C LEU A 111 28.21 -50.45 -2.66
N ARG A 112 29.32 -50.80 -3.33
CA ARG A 112 29.86 -52.17 -3.28
C ARG A 112 30.53 -52.43 -1.92
N LYS A 113 30.60 -53.70 -1.51
CA LYS A 113 31.25 -54.13 -0.26
C LYS A 113 32.77 -53.91 -0.27
N ASP A 114 33.40 -54.03 -1.45
CA ASP A 114 34.84 -53.83 -1.63
C ASP A 114 35.26 -52.36 -1.44
N LYS A 115 36.38 -52.15 -0.72
CA LYS A 115 36.86 -50.81 -0.35
C LYS A 115 37.33 -50.00 -1.55
N ARG A 116 38.01 -50.62 -2.52
CA ARG A 116 38.55 -49.93 -3.71
C ARG A 116 37.43 -49.55 -4.66
N GLN A 117 36.50 -50.48 -4.94
CA GLN A 117 35.32 -50.23 -5.77
C GLN A 117 34.40 -49.17 -5.15
N ARG A 118 34.25 -49.17 -3.82
CA ARG A 118 33.49 -48.14 -3.11
C ARG A 118 34.11 -46.75 -3.28
N LEU A 119 35.42 -46.63 -3.07
CA LEU A 119 36.13 -45.36 -3.22
C LEU A 119 36.02 -44.84 -4.66
N GLN A 120 36.24 -45.69 -5.65
CA GLN A 120 36.13 -45.34 -7.06
C GLN A 120 34.71 -44.84 -7.42
N THR A 121 33.67 -45.53 -6.92
CA THR A 121 32.27 -45.13 -7.12
C THR A 121 31.99 -43.76 -6.51
N LEU A 122 32.44 -43.50 -5.27
CA LEU A 122 32.26 -42.21 -4.61
C LEU A 122 33.01 -41.07 -5.32
N LEU A 123 34.26 -41.30 -5.74
CA LEU A 123 35.03 -40.31 -6.49
C LEU A 123 34.40 -39.97 -7.84
N SER A 124 33.79 -40.95 -8.50
CA SER A 124 33.10 -40.72 -9.78
C SER A 124 31.83 -39.86 -9.65
N ILE A 125 31.13 -39.94 -8.51
CA ILE A 125 29.86 -39.25 -8.28
C ILE A 125 30.07 -37.86 -7.66
N LYS A 126 31.14 -37.69 -6.88
CA LYS A 126 31.48 -36.46 -6.14
C LYS A 126 31.41 -35.17 -6.99
N PRO A 127 32.00 -35.08 -8.19
CA PRO A 127 31.97 -33.84 -8.98
C PRO A 127 30.54 -33.43 -9.38
N ARG A 128 29.69 -34.41 -9.70
CA ARG A 128 28.29 -34.14 -10.06
C ARG A 128 27.51 -33.61 -8.86
N MET A 129 27.60 -34.30 -7.72
CA MET A 129 26.91 -33.86 -6.50
C MET A 129 27.35 -32.47 -6.05
N LEU A 130 28.63 -32.14 -6.14
CA LEU A 130 29.13 -30.81 -5.78
C LEU A 130 28.63 -29.71 -6.72
N ARG A 131 28.53 -29.98 -8.02
CA ARG A 131 27.95 -29.03 -8.99
C ARG A 131 26.46 -28.81 -8.72
N ASP A 132 25.72 -29.89 -8.52
CA ASP A 132 24.27 -29.82 -8.30
C ASP A 132 23.96 -29.12 -6.96
N ALA A 133 24.75 -29.40 -5.91
CA ALA A 133 24.67 -28.71 -4.63
C ALA A 133 24.97 -27.22 -4.74
N ARG A 134 26.02 -26.83 -5.47
CA ARG A 134 26.36 -25.41 -5.67
C ARG A 134 25.26 -24.67 -6.40
N ARG A 135 24.70 -25.28 -7.46
CA ARG A 135 23.58 -24.70 -8.21
C ARG A 135 22.36 -24.53 -7.32
N PHE A 136 21.97 -25.57 -6.59
CA PHE A 136 20.83 -25.52 -5.68
C PHE A 136 20.98 -24.43 -4.61
N MET A 137 22.18 -24.32 -4.01
CA MET A 137 22.47 -23.26 -3.04
C MET A 137 22.36 -21.87 -3.67
N GLY A 138 22.90 -21.68 -4.87
CA GLY A 138 22.81 -20.42 -5.61
C GLY A 138 21.37 -19.97 -5.83
N GLU A 139 20.51 -20.86 -6.33
CA GLU A 139 19.08 -20.59 -6.55
C GLU A 139 18.35 -20.32 -5.23
N ARG A 140 18.65 -21.09 -4.17
CA ARG A 140 18.00 -20.94 -2.86
C ARG A 140 18.34 -19.60 -2.19
N THR A 141 19.54 -19.08 -2.41
CA THR A 141 19.98 -17.81 -1.82
C THR A 141 19.77 -16.59 -2.74
N ALA A 142 19.32 -16.78 -3.98
CA ALA A 142 19.25 -15.71 -4.99
C ALA A 142 18.42 -14.48 -4.56
N PHE A 143 17.43 -14.68 -3.70
CA PHE A 143 16.54 -13.63 -3.18
C PHE A 143 16.68 -13.40 -1.67
N MET A 144 17.70 -13.98 -1.03
CA MET A 144 17.99 -13.76 0.38
C MET A 144 18.94 -12.57 0.51
N ASP A 145 18.53 -11.52 1.22
CA ASP A 145 19.39 -10.38 1.49
C ASP A 145 20.43 -10.74 2.58
N LEU A 146 21.61 -11.15 2.13
CA LEU A 146 22.72 -11.56 3.00
C LEU A 146 23.44 -10.36 3.64
N SER A 147 23.07 -9.13 3.29
CA SER A 147 23.69 -7.90 3.80
C SER A 147 23.13 -7.44 5.14
N ILE A 148 21.94 -7.94 5.54
CA ILE A 148 21.27 -7.57 6.79
C ILE A 148 21.84 -8.40 7.96
N PRO A 149 22.56 -7.80 8.92
CA PRO A 149 23.04 -8.51 10.10
C PRO A 149 21.86 -8.74 11.05
N GLY A 150 21.25 -9.93 11.03
CA GLY A 150 20.18 -10.32 11.95
C GLY A 150 19.11 -11.22 11.34
N ALA A 151 18.94 -11.22 10.02
CA ALA A 151 18.09 -12.18 9.32
C ALA A 151 18.90 -13.43 8.96
N GLY A 152 18.78 -14.49 9.76
CA GLY A 152 19.08 -15.86 9.31
C GLY A 152 20.53 -16.34 9.32
N ARG A 153 21.52 -15.57 9.83
CA ARG A 153 22.92 -16.05 9.80
C ARG A 153 23.25 -17.17 10.79
N VAL A 154 22.44 -17.44 11.82
CA VAL A 154 22.87 -18.30 12.94
C VAL A 154 21.90 -19.43 13.32
N GLU A 155 20.60 -19.32 13.06
CA GLU A 155 19.66 -20.40 13.42
C GLU A 155 19.41 -21.40 12.29
N GLU A 156 19.19 -20.96 11.05
CA GLU A 156 18.93 -21.93 9.96
C GLU A 156 20.17 -22.73 9.58
N LEU A 157 21.36 -22.13 9.62
CA LEU A 157 22.61 -22.88 9.47
C LEU A 157 22.87 -23.87 10.63
N LYS A 158 22.29 -23.66 11.81
CA LYS A 158 22.33 -24.64 12.93
C LYS A 158 21.28 -25.74 12.77
N VAL A 159 20.07 -25.41 12.31
CA VAL A 159 19.02 -26.40 11.99
C VAL A 159 19.46 -27.30 10.83
N PHE A 160 20.12 -26.73 9.81
CA PHE A 160 20.76 -27.50 8.74
C PHE A 160 22.03 -28.19 9.23
N GLY A 161 22.88 -27.54 10.04
CA GLY A 161 24.13 -28.11 10.56
C GLY A 161 23.94 -29.36 11.43
N ALA A 162 22.82 -29.47 12.13
CA ALA A 162 22.51 -30.65 12.95
C ALA A 162 22.02 -31.86 12.12
N LYS A 163 21.25 -31.62 11.04
CA LYS A 163 20.70 -32.69 10.16
C LYS A 163 21.62 -33.02 8.98
N SER A 164 22.47 -32.08 8.60
CA SER A 164 23.55 -32.24 7.62
C SER A 164 24.82 -32.83 8.26
N ARG A 165 24.69 -33.59 9.35
CA ARG A 165 25.80 -34.34 9.94
C ARG A 165 26.42 -35.34 8.94
N VAL A 166 25.67 -35.75 7.92
CA VAL A 166 26.17 -36.61 6.82
C VAL A 166 26.87 -35.78 5.72
N PHE A 167 26.41 -34.56 5.42
CA PHE A 167 26.96 -33.73 4.35
C PHE A 167 28.19 -32.94 4.79
N LEU A 168 28.21 -32.45 6.05
CA LEU A 168 29.41 -31.83 6.63
C LEU A 168 30.54 -32.86 6.80
N HIS A 169 30.20 -34.13 7.11
CA HIS A 169 31.19 -35.20 7.16
C HIS A 169 31.79 -35.52 5.77
N LEU A 170 31.05 -35.27 4.69
CA LEU A 170 31.55 -35.43 3.31
C LEU A 170 32.38 -34.23 2.84
N ILE A 171 32.08 -33.01 3.33
CA ILE A 171 32.90 -31.81 3.09
C ILE A 171 34.21 -31.87 3.90
N CYS A 172 34.18 -32.31 5.17
CA CYS A 172 35.38 -32.48 5.99
C CYS A 172 36.31 -33.61 5.51
N ILE A 173 35.80 -34.65 4.84
CA ILE A 173 36.65 -35.69 4.23
C ILE A 173 37.38 -35.17 2.97
N VAL A 174 36.95 -34.04 2.39
CA VAL A 174 37.49 -33.51 1.12
C VAL A 174 38.32 -32.24 1.31
N GLY A 175 38.19 -31.53 2.42
CA GLY A 175 38.93 -30.29 2.70
C GLY A 175 40.33 -30.48 3.29
N GLN A 176 40.88 -31.70 3.31
CA GLN A 176 42.15 -32.00 3.97
C GLN A 176 43.28 -32.48 3.03
N ASP A 177 43.13 -32.24 1.72
CA ASP A 177 44.11 -32.62 0.70
C ASP A 177 44.66 -31.42 -0.11
N ASP A 178 44.61 -30.19 0.44
CA ASP A 178 45.40 -29.08 -0.09
C ASP A 178 46.60 -28.86 0.82
N GLY A 179 47.74 -29.38 0.39
CA GLY A 179 48.97 -29.53 1.16
C GLY A 179 49.54 -28.25 1.77
N VAL A 180 49.99 -28.39 3.00
CA VAL A 180 51.05 -27.57 3.59
C VAL A 180 52.13 -28.53 4.09
N GLU A 181 53.27 -28.55 3.40
CA GLU A 181 54.53 -29.00 3.98
C GLU A 181 54.82 -28.17 5.23
N LEU A 182 54.99 -28.79 6.38
CA LEU A 182 55.85 -28.27 7.44
C LEU A 182 56.40 -29.42 8.28
N GLY A 183 57.70 -29.66 8.13
CA GLY A 183 58.59 -29.91 9.27
C GLY A 183 58.57 -31.31 9.88
N SER A 184 59.55 -32.11 9.48
CA SER A 184 60.22 -33.05 10.38
C SER A 184 60.60 -32.38 11.71
N SER A 185 60.14 -32.92 12.84
CA SER A 185 60.82 -32.77 14.13
C SER A 185 60.41 -33.87 15.11
N THR A 186 61.33 -34.81 15.26
CA THR A 186 61.89 -35.28 16.54
C THR A 186 60.95 -35.74 17.64
N THR A 187 61.07 -37.03 17.92
CA THR A 187 60.88 -37.70 19.21
C THR A 187 61.29 -36.82 20.40
N GLY A 188 60.38 -36.64 21.36
CA GLY A 188 60.63 -36.03 22.66
C GLY A 188 59.75 -36.69 23.72
N SER A 189 60.41 -37.37 24.65
CA SER A 189 59.89 -38.05 25.84
C SER A 189 59.36 -37.07 26.91
N VAL A 190 58.41 -37.52 27.75
CA VAL A 190 58.42 -37.52 29.24
C VAL A 190 57.03 -37.23 29.85
N GLY A 191 56.57 -38.18 30.70
CA GLY A 191 55.82 -37.99 31.96
C GLY A 191 54.30 -37.78 31.84
N VAL A 192 53.44 -38.55 32.52
CA VAL A 192 53.53 -39.24 33.82
C VAL A 192 52.87 -40.61 33.73
#